data_AF-A0A7C5YDR5-F1
#
_entry.id   AF-A0A7C5YDR5-F1
#
_cell.length_a   1.000
_cell.length_b   1.000
_cell.length_c   1.000
_cell.angle_alpha   90.00
_cell.angle_beta   90.00
_cell.angle_gamma   90.00
#
_symmetry.space_group_name_H-M   'P 1'
#
loop_
_entity.id
_entity.type
_entity.pdbx_description
1 polymer ?
#
loop_
_entity_poly.entity_id
_entity_poly.type
_entity_poly.pdbx_seq_one_letter_code
_entity_poly.pdbx_strand_id
1 'polypeptide(L)'
;MAGVKELPQETLDWFEGDELRARVFFEKYALQDIDGTPLELTPEEMWERIAKTLAEMEDTDKKRREWYEKFKWLLQNFRFIPGGRIMHAVGNPRKVTPFNCFVLPIKEDSLEAIFECAKEMARTYSHGGGVGIDISVLRPAGSPVRNAARTSTGAVSFMELYSMVTGTIGQHGRRGALMITIADNHPDVLAFIDIKNDPERRRVRFANISVRVSDELMEAVQRNGKFELRFDGEYFSIRRTVDAREIWDKLIQNAWSSAEPGCLFWSTIKRYSTSEYNGMEVITTNPCVTGDTLVSTDEGLIPIAELAKRVHLPYATLDSRVSPHFASGAIVKVWKSGRKPVYRVVTRAGYEIRAT
;
A
#
# COMPACT_ATOMS: atom_id res chain seq x y z
N MET A 1 -16.52 -18.87 -12.13
CA MET A 1 -15.54 -18.37 -13.11
C MET A 1 -16.30 -17.48 -14.07
N ALA A 2 -16.13 -16.16 -13.99
CA ALA A 2 -16.66 -15.28 -15.03
C ALA A 2 -15.87 -15.61 -16.31
N GLY A 3 -16.56 -15.93 -17.40
CA GLY A 3 -15.92 -16.19 -18.69
C GLY A 3 -15.10 -14.98 -19.14
N VAL A 4 -14.05 -15.22 -19.91
CA VAL A 4 -13.29 -14.15 -20.56
C VAL A 4 -14.28 -13.34 -21.39
N LYS A 5 -14.49 -12.06 -21.03
CA LYS A 5 -15.36 -11.19 -21.83
C LYS A 5 -14.69 -11.00 -23.18
N GLU A 6 -15.49 -11.15 -24.23
CA GLU A 6 -15.07 -10.84 -25.59
C GLU A 6 -14.72 -9.35 -25.65
N LEU A 7 -13.56 -9.05 -26.22
CA LEU A 7 -13.05 -7.69 -26.32
C LEU A 7 -13.78 -6.99 -27.48
N PRO A 8 -14.44 -5.84 -27.27
CA PRO A 8 -15.08 -5.13 -28.37
C PRO A 8 -14.07 -4.72 -29.43
N GLN A 9 -14.44 -4.89 -30.71
CA GLN A 9 -13.57 -4.53 -31.83
C GLN A 9 -13.19 -3.05 -31.79
N GLU A 10 -14.12 -2.17 -31.41
CA GLU A 10 -13.87 -0.73 -31.25
C GLU A 10 -12.78 -0.44 -30.21
N THR A 11 -12.80 -1.14 -29.07
CA THR A 11 -11.74 -1.02 -28.07
C THR A 11 -10.40 -1.49 -28.63
N LEU A 12 -10.38 -2.61 -29.36
CA LEU A 12 -9.16 -3.15 -29.95
C LEU A 12 -8.57 -2.22 -31.02
N ASP A 13 -9.43 -1.68 -31.89
CA ASP A 13 -9.06 -0.76 -32.96
C ASP A 13 -8.48 0.54 -32.40
N TRP A 14 -9.04 1.05 -31.30
CA TRP A 14 -8.51 2.23 -30.63
C TRP A 14 -7.05 2.04 -30.19
N PHE A 15 -6.74 0.84 -29.69
CA PHE A 15 -5.38 0.47 -29.29
C PHE A 15 -4.54 -0.09 -30.45
N GLU A 16 -4.92 0.17 -31.71
CA GLU A 16 -4.20 -0.25 -32.91
C GLU A 16 -3.94 -1.77 -32.97
N GLY A 17 -4.86 -2.57 -32.42
CA GLY A 17 -4.72 -4.03 -32.36
C GLY A 17 -3.93 -4.55 -31.16
N ASP A 18 -3.48 -3.70 -30.23
CA ASP A 18 -2.83 -4.14 -28.98
C ASP A 18 -3.86 -4.71 -28.00
N GLU A 19 -4.04 -6.03 -28.06
CA GLU A 19 -5.01 -6.75 -27.22
C GLU A 19 -4.73 -6.58 -25.72
N LEU A 20 -3.47 -6.49 -25.29
CA LEU A 20 -3.15 -6.39 -23.87
C LEU A 20 -3.62 -5.04 -23.31
N ARG A 21 -3.32 -3.95 -24.00
CA ARG A 21 -3.74 -2.61 -23.59
C ARG A 21 -5.25 -2.47 -23.61
N ALA A 22 -5.87 -2.93 -24.70
CA ALA A 22 -7.31 -2.93 -24.86
C ALA A 22 -8.00 -3.74 -23.75
N ARG A 23 -7.50 -4.93 -23.44
CA ARG A 23 -8.04 -5.79 -22.38
C ARG A 23 -7.87 -5.19 -21.00
N VAL A 24 -6.70 -4.61 -20.69
CA VAL A 24 -6.47 -3.93 -19.41
C VAL A 24 -7.42 -2.74 -19.23
N PHE A 25 -7.59 -1.92 -20.28
CA PHE A 25 -8.57 -0.84 -20.28
C PHE A 25 -10.00 -1.36 -20.03
N PHE A 26 -10.43 -2.29 -20.86
CA PHE A 26 -11.81 -2.79 -20.88
C PHE A 26 -12.20 -3.54 -19.60
N GLU A 27 -11.30 -4.35 -19.05
CA GLU A 27 -11.60 -5.16 -17.87
C GLU A 27 -11.44 -4.39 -16.55
N LYS A 28 -10.59 -3.35 -16.51
CA LYS A 28 -10.21 -2.70 -15.23
C LYS A 28 -10.63 -1.25 -15.10
N TYR A 29 -10.87 -0.53 -16.19
CA TYR A 29 -11.04 0.93 -16.17
C TYR A 29 -12.30 1.42 -16.88
N ALA A 30 -12.68 0.77 -17.99
CA ALA A 30 -13.92 1.06 -18.68
C ALA A 30 -15.12 0.88 -17.74
N LEU A 31 -16.01 1.86 -17.72
CA LEU A 31 -17.22 1.78 -16.93
C LEU A 31 -18.12 0.67 -17.47
N GLN A 32 -18.70 -0.09 -16.55
CA GLN A 32 -19.68 -1.13 -16.86
C GLN A 32 -20.92 -0.87 -16.02
N ASP A 33 -22.10 -1.17 -16.57
CA ASP A 33 -23.34 -1.15 -15.82
C ASP A 33 -23.39 -2.31 -14.82
N ILE A 34 -24.41 -2.33 -13.94
CA ILE A 34 -24.58 -3.27 -12.83
C ILE A 34 -24.58 -4.73 -13.31
N ASP A 35 -25.18 -5.00 -14.45
CA ASP A 35 -25.25 -6.32 -15.10
C ASP A 35 -23.95 -6.73 -15.81
N GLY A 36 -22.96 -5.82 -15.89
CA GLY A 36 -21.68 -6.03 -16.53
C GLY A 36 -21.63 -5.61 -18.00
N THR A 37 -22.70 -4.99 -18.52
CA THR A 37 -22.71 -4.38 -19.86
C THR A 37 -21.70 -3.23 -19.91
N PRO A 38 -20.77 -3.20 -20.89
CA PRO A 38 -19.86 -2.07 -21.05
C PRO A 38 -20.61 -0.79 -21.38
N LEU A 39 -20.33 0.28 -20.64
CA LEU A 39 -20.81 1.64 -20.90
C LEU A 39 -19.74 2.50 -21.59
N GLU A 40 -18.49 2.05 -21.55
CA GLU A 40 -17.35 2.67 -22.21
C GLU A 40 -16.60 1.61 -23.02
N LEU A 41 -16.30 1.95 -24.26
CA LEU A 41 -15.57 1.16 -25.23
C LEU A 41 -14.20 1.78 -25.55
N THR A 42 -14.03 3.09 -25.34
CA THR A 42 -12.77 3.79 -25.64
C THR A 42 -12.26 4.62 -24.45
N PRO A 43 -10.93 4.83 -24.35
CA PRO A 43 -10.36 5.73 -23.34
C PRO A 43 -10.91 7.15 -23.36
N GLU A 44 -11.36 7.66 -24.51
CA GLU A 44 -11.99 8.98 -24.63
C GLU A 44 -13.24 9.09 -23.80
N GLU A 45 -14.12 8.09 -23.84
CA GLU A 45 -15.36 8.07 -23.07
C GLU A 45 -15.05 8.07 -21.57
N MET A 46 -14.04 7.30 -21.15
CA MET A 46 -13.52 7.34 -19.77
C MET A 46 -12.99 8.74 -19.40
N TRP A 47 -12.22 9.38 -20.29
CA TRP A 47 -11.71 10.73 -20.03
C TRP A 47 -12.86 11.75 -19.93
N GLU A 48 -13.90 11.61 -20.74
CA GLU A 48 -15.09 12.44 -20.67
C GLU A 48 -15.84 12.27 -19.37
N ARG A 49 -16.07 11.03 -18.92
CA ARG A 49 -16.66 10.73 -17.62
C ARG A 49 -15.88 11.40 -16.50
N ILE A 50 -14.56 11.16 -16.44
CA ILE A 50 -13.72 11.67 -15.35
C ILE A 50 -13.71 13.20 -15.37
N ALA A 51 -13.47 13.82 -16.53
CA ALA A 51 -13.43 15.27 -16.65
C ALA A 51 -14.75 15.92 -16.24
N LYS A 52 -15.89 15.35 -16.67
CA LYS A 52 -17.22 15.86 -16.33
C LYS A 52 -17.49 15.74 -14.84
N THR A 53 -17.28 14.56 -14.24
CA THR A 53 -17.55 14.35 -12.82
C THR A 53 -16.67 15.22 -11.93
N LEU A 54 -15.39 15.42 -12.28
CA LEU A 54 -14.52 16.33 -11.51
C LEU A 54 -14.98 17.78 -11.62
N ALA A 55 -15.36 18.21 -12.82
CA ALA A 55 -15.81 19.58 -13.05
C ALA A 55 -17.13 19.91 -12.35
N GLU A 56 -18.03 18.94 -12.12
CA GLU A 56 -19.30 19.12 -11.41
C GLU A 56 -19.15 19.65 -9.98
N MET A 57 -17.96 19.49 -9.37
CA MET A 57 -17.63 20.00 -8.03
C MET A 57 -17.51 21.53 -7.98
N GLU A 58 -17.43 22.19 -9.14
CA GLU A 58 -17.34 23.65 -9.22
C GLU A 58 -18.69 24.34 -9.03
N ASP A 59 -18.67 25.53 -8.41
CA ASP A 59 -19.88 26.23 -7.94
C ASP A 59 -20.79 26.78 -9.05
N THR A 60 -20.23 27.06 -10.24
CA THR A 60 -20.95 27.77 -11.31
C THR A 60 -20.80 27.06 -12.64
N ASP A 61 -21.83 27.13 -13.49
CA ASP A 61 -21.79 26.53 -14.84
C ASP A 61 -20.64 27.06 -15.70
N LYS A 62 -20.23 28.32 -15.48
CA LYS A 62 -19.06 28.89 -16.14
C LYS A 62 -17.78 28.15 -15.73
N LYS A 63 -17.55 27.97 -14.42
CA LYS A 63 -16.40 27.23 -13.90
C LYS A 63 -16.45 25.75 -14.25
N ARG A 64 -17.62 25.11 -14.19
CA ARG A 64 -17.83 23.71 -14.60
C ARG A 64 -17.39 23.49 -16.04
N ARG A 65 -17.82 24.36 -16.98
CA ARG A 65 -17.37 24.29 -18.38
C ARG A 65 -15.87 24.52 -18.52
N GLU A 66 -15.33 25.53 -17.83
CA GLU A 66 -13.90 25.83 -17.87
C GLU A 66 -13.04 24.65 -17.38
N TRP A 67 -13.39 24.06 -16.25
CA TRP A 67 -12.64 22.95 -15.66
C TRP A 67 -12.85 21.63 -16.40
N TYR A 68 -14.04 21.39 -16.96
CA TYR A 68 -14.27 20.24 -17.84
C TYR A 68 -13.28 20.23 -19.00
N GLU A 69 -13.14 21.35 -19.72
CA GLU A 69 -12.20 21.45 -20.84
C GLU A 69 -10.75 21.26 -20.40
N LYS A 70 -10.36 21.84 -19.25
CA LYS A 70 -9.00 21.67 -18.69
C LYS A 70 -8.72 20.23 -18.29
N PHE A 71 -9.66 19.55 -17.61
CA PHE A 71 -9.49 18.16 -17.22
C PHE A 71 -9.50 17.23 -18.42
N LYS A 72 -10.39 17.45 -19.39
CA LYS A 72 -10.43 16.67 -20.63
C LYS A 72 -9.10 16.80 -21.38
N TRP A 73 -8.61 18.01 -21.58
CA TRP A 73 -7.31 18.26 -22.21
C TRP A 73 -6.16 17.57 -21.46
N LEU A 74 -6.18 17.60 -20.13
CA LEU A 74 -5.17 16.98 -19.28
C LEU A 74 -5.16 15.44 -19.39
N LEU A 75 -6.32 14.81 -19.48
CA LEU A 75 -6.46 13.35 -19.54
C LEU A 75 -6.24 12.79 -20.95
N GLN A 76 -6.64 13.54 -21.97
CA GLN A 76 -6.57 13.14 -23.36
C GLN A 76 -5.16 12.71 -23.78
N ASN A 77 -5.10 11.66 -24.60
CA ASN A 77 -3.88 11.03 -25.12
C ASN A 77 -2.91 10.63 -24.01
N PHE A 78 -3.42 10.29 -22.82
CA PHE A 78 -2.62 9.91 -21.66
C PHE A 78 -1.58 10.94 -21.22
N ARG A 79 -1.80 12.25 -21.49
CA ARG A 79 -0.92 13.32 -21.01
C ARG A 79 -0.74 13.28 -19.50
N PHE A 80 -1.79 12.90 -18.79
CA PHE A 80 -1.78 12.58 -17.38
C PHE A 80 -2.62 11.33 -17.14
N ILE A 81 -2.06 10.36 -16.41
CA ILE A 81 -2.74 9.14 -16.00
C ILE A 81 -2.92 9.20 -14.48
N PRO A 82 -4.14 9.44 -13.97
CA PRO A 82 -4.37 9.39 -12.54
C PRO A 82 -4.23 7.95 -12.03
N GLY A 83 -4.07 7.80 -10.72
CA GLY A 83 -4.00 6.47 -10.11
C GLY A 83 -5.20 5.60 -10.52
N GLY A 84 -4.98 4.31 -10.74
CA GLY A 84 -6.00 3.42 -11.33
C GLY A 84 -7.37 3.42 -10.62
N ARG A 85 -7.42 3.65 -9.30
CA ARG A 85 -8.68 3.80 -8.56
C ARG A 85 -9.47 5.05 -8.95
N ILE A 86 -8.80 6.15 -9.25
CA ILE A 86 -9.45 7.38 -9.73
C ILE A 86 -10.13 7.08 -11.07
N MET A 87 -9.41 6.44 -12.01
CA MET A 87 -9.97 6.05 -13.31
C MET A 87 -11.19 5.13 -13.18
N HIS A 88 -11.14 4.17 -12.25
CA HIS A 88 -12.24 3.24 -12.00
C HIS A 88 -13.42 3.86 -11.25
N ALA A 89 -13.17 4.77 -10.30
CA ALA A 89 -14.19 5.21 -9.32
C ALA A 89 -14.88 6.52 -9.68
N VAL A 90 -14.19 7.48 -10.29
CA VAL A 90 -14.77 8.81 -10.57
C VAL A 90 -15.89 8.68 -11.59
N GLY A 91 -17.11 9.06 -11.23
CA GLY A 91 -18.29 8.95 -12.10
C GLY A 91 -18.88 7.54 -12.17
N ASN A 92 -18.40 6.60 -11.36
CA ASN A 92 -18.97 5.26 -11.25
C ASN A 92 -20.17 5.27 -10.29
N PRO A 93 -21.35 4.76 -10.69
CA PRO A 93 -22.53 4.74 -9.81
C PRO A 93 -22.42 3.73 -8.66
N ARG A 94 -21.44 2.82 -8.69
CA ARG A 94 -21.18 1.87 -7.60
C ARG A 94 -20.52 2.55 -6.41
N LYS A 95 -20.66 1.95 -5.23
CA LYS A 95 -19.95 2.36 -4.00
C LYS A 95 -18.48 1.91 -4.06
N VAL A 96 -17.65 2.72 -4.70
CA VAL A 96 -16.20 2.49 -4.84
C VAL A 96 -15.42 3.74 -4.46
N THR A 97 -14.20 3.58 -3.94
CA THR A 97 -13.37 4.71 -3.52
C THR A 97 -12.36 5.11 -4.60
N PRO A 98 -12.12 6.42 -4.83
CA PRO A 98 -11.03 6.89 -5.68
C PRO A 98 -9.66 6.80 -5.00
N PHE A 99 -9.61 6.57 -3.69
CA PHE A 99 -8.37 6.45 -2.93
C PHE A 99 -7.86 5.01 -2.87
N ASN A 100 -6.56 4.83 -3.08
CA ASN A 100 -5.94 3.51 -3.07
C ASN A 100 -5.62 3.02 -1.65
N CYS A 101 -5.24 3.93 -0.75
CA CYS A 101 -4.42 3.62 0.40
C CYS A 101 -5.00 4.26 1.66
N PHE A 102 -5.23 3.45 2.68
CA PHE A 102 -5.82 3.85 3.95
C PHE A 102 -4.95 3.38 5.09
N VAL A 103 -4.97 4.12 6.19
CA VAL A 103 -4.40 3.70 7.47
C VAL A 103 -5.54 3.64 8.48
N LEU A 104 -5.69 2.49 9.14
CA LEU A 104 -6.74 2.27 10.14
C LEU A 104 -6.08 2.00 11.50
N PRO A 105 -6.15 2.95 12.45
CA PRO A 105 -5.61 2.73 13.78
C PRO A 105 -6.45 1.70 14.54
N ILE A 106 -5.77 0.83 15.28
CA ILE A 106 -6.38 0.14 16.42
C ILE A 106 -6.33 1.15 17.56
N LYS A 107 -7.50 1.64 18.00
CA LYS A 107 -7.59 2.81 18.89
C LYS A 107 -7.09 2.53 20.31
N GLU A 108 -7.26 1.30 20.77
CA GLU A 108 -6.95 0.88 22.13
C GLU A 108 -6.73 -0.64 22.17
N ASP A 109 -6.15 -1.12 23.27
CA ASP A 109 -5.88 -2.53 23.52
C ASP A 109 -7.12 -3.27 24.06
N SER A 110 -8.15 -3.38 23.22
CA SER A 110 -9.43 -4.05 23.53
C SER A 110 -9.89 -4.95 22.38
N LEU A 111 -10.74 -5.94 22.68
CA LEU A 111 -11.32 -6.79 21.63
C LEU A 111 -12.23 -5.97 20.72
N GLU A 112 -12.96 -5.03 21.30
CA GLU A 112 -13.84 -4.09 20.60
C GLU A 112 -13.05 -3.31 19.55
N ALA A 113 -11.91 -2.72 19.89
CA ALA A 113 -11.07 -2.00 18.95
C ALA A 113 -10.42 -2.90 17.89
N ILE A 114 -10.02 -4.13 18.26
CA ILE A 114 -9.47 -5.12 17.33
C ILE A 114 -10.49 -5.46 16.23
N PHE A 115 -11.72 -5.80 16.64
CA PHE A 115 -12.79 -6.18 15.72
C PHE A 115 -13.41 -4.99 14.99
N GLU A 116 -13.41 -3.80 15.59
CA GLU A 116 -13.76 -2.56 14.90
C GLU A 116 -12.80 -2.28 13.75
N CYS A 117 -11.48 -2.41 13.98
CA CYS A 117 -10.48 -2.30 12.93
C CYS A 117 -10.74 -3.33 11.80
N ALA A 118 -11.05 -4.58 12.15
CA ALA A 118 -11.39 -5.62 11.17
C ALA A 118 -12.66 -5.28 10.35
N LYS A 119 -13.68 -4.69 11.00
CA LYS A 119 -14.92 -4.22 10.33
C LYS A 119 -14.61 -3.09 9.35
N GLU A 120 -13.80 -2.11 9.77
CA GLU A 120 -13.41 -0.97 8.91
C GLU A 120 -12.50 -1.43 7.75
N MET A 121 -11.62 -2.40 7.99
CA MET A 121 -10.86 -3.07 6.93
C MET A 121 -11.80 -3.70 5.91
N ALA A 122 -12.80 -4.46 6.38
CA ALA A 122 -13.76 -5.12 5.51
C ALA A 122 -14.52 -4.12 4.63
N ARG A 123 -14.98 -3.00 5.21
CA ARG A 123 -15.60 -1.91 4.46
C ARG A 123 -14.63 -1.26 3.48
N THR A 124 -13.40 -1.01 3.88
CA THR A 124 -12.39 -0.43 2.99
C THR A 124 -12.14 -1.33 1.77
N TYR A 125 -12.02 -2.64 2.00
CA TYR A 125 -11.84 -3.61 0.93
C TYR A 125 -13.04 -3.70 0.00
N SER A 126 -14.28 -3.64 0.52
CA SER A 126 -15.48 -3.67 -0.32
C SER A 126 -15.57 -2.48 -1.27
N HIS A 127 -14.94 -1.34 -0.93
CA HIS A 127 -14.87 -0.17 -1.81
C HIS A 127 -13.62 -0.16 -2.70
N GLY A 128 -12.66 -1.06 -2.48
CA GLY A 128 -11.45 -1.17 -3.29
C GLY A 128 -10.14 -0.68 -2.65
N GLY A 129 -10.16 -0.16 -1.42
CA GLY A 129 -8.96 0.35 -0.77
C GLY A 129 -7.99 -0.76 -0.34
N GLY A 130 -6.72 -0.40 -0.11
CA GLY A 130 -5.76 -1.16 0.67
C GLY A 130 -5.55 -0.52 2.04
N VAL A 131 -5.18 -1.31 3.04
CA VAL A 131 -5.10 -0.87 4.44
C VAL A 131 -3.69 -1.08 5.00
N GLY A 132 -3.20 -0.10 5.75
CA GLY A 132 -2.11 -0.25 6.72
C GLY A 132 -2.64 -0.21 8.15
N ILE A 133 -2.14 -1.10 9.02
CA ILE A 133 -2.43 -1.11 10.45
C ILE A 133 -1.14 -1.23 11.25
N ASP A 134 -1.16 -0.72 12.48
CA ASP A 134 -0.10 -0.96 13.47
C ASP A 134 -0.66 -1.73 14.66
N ILE A 135 0.00 -2.82 15.05
CA ILE A 135 -0.44 -3.68 16.15
C ILE A 135 0.34 -3.43 17.44
N SER A 136 1.20 -2.41 17.50
CA SER A 136 2.06 -2.16 18.68
C SER A 136 1.29 -1.69 19.90
N VAL A 137 0.04 -1.25 19.73
CA VAL A 137 -0.87 -0.91 20.83
C VAL A 137 -1.37 -2.15 21.56
N LEU A 138 -1.35 -3.33 20.93
CA LEU A 138 -1.90 -4.56 21.48
C LEU A 138 -0.92 -5.20 22.46
N ARG A 139 -1.41 -5.63 23.63
CA ARG A 139 -0.54 -6.24 24.66
C ARG A 139 0.17 -7.50 24.15
N PRO A 140 1.41 -7.75 24.61
CA PRO A 140 2.17 -8.92 24.18
C PRO A 140 1.64 -10.23 24.74
N ALA A 141 2.08 -11.34 24.17
CA ALA A 141 1.64 -12.68 24.59
C ALA A 141 1.97 -12.95 26.08
N GLY A 142 1.07 -13.61 26.79
CA GLY A 142 1.20 -13.90 28.22
C GLY A 142 0.82 -12.73 29.15
N SER A 143 0.53 -11.55 28.62
CA SER A 143 0.07 -10.40 29.42
C SER A 143 -1.25 -10.73 30.15
N PRO A 144 -1.46 -10.25 31.38
CA PRO A 144 -2.69 -10.50 32.12
C PRO A 144 -3.92 -9.89 31.40
N VAL A 145 -5.05 -10.59 31.47
CA VAL A 145 -6.37 -10.09 31.04
C VAL A 145 -7.43 -10.44 32.08
N ARG A 146 -8.46 -9.61 32.21
CA ARG A 146 -9.54 -9.77 33.21
C ARG A 146 -10.76 -10.49 32.63
N ASN A 147 -10.54 -11.47 31.76
CA ASN A 147 -11.61 -12.30 31.16
C ASN A 147 -11.31 -13.79 31.36
N ALA A 148 -12.12 -14.66 30.77
CA ALA A 148 -11.99 -16.12 30.91
C ALA A 148 -10.60 -16.67 30.52
N ALA A 149 -9.86 -15.99 29.63
CA ALA A 149 -8.56 -16.45 29.15
C ALA A 149 -7.42 -16.27 30.17
N ARG A 150 -7.59 -15.38 31.16
CA ARG A 150 -6.58 -14.96 32.18
C ARG A 150 -5.31 -14.32 31.63
N THR A 151 -4.84 -14.74 30.46
CA THR A 151 -3.69 -14.19 29.74
C THR A 151 -4.01 -13.96 28.26
N SER A 152 -3.34 -12.99 27.64
CA SER A 152 -3.46 -12.66 26.22
C SER A 152 -2.66 -13.61 25.33
N THR A 153 -3.18 -13.89 24.14
CA THR A 153 -2.46 -14.59 23.06
C THR A 153 -1.44 -13.71 22.34
N GLY A 154 -1.42 -12.41 22.64
CA GLY A 154 -0.45 -11.43 22.14
C GLY A 154 -0.86 -10.75 20.83
N ALA A 155 -0.19 -9.63 20.53
CA ALA A 155 -0.45 -8.79 19.36
C ALA A 155 -0.38 -9.59 18.04
N VAL A 156 0.62 -10.47 17.94
CA VAL A 156 0.92 -11.26 16.74
C VAL A 156 -0.18 -12.27 16.41
N SER A 157 -0.95 -12.73 17.41
CA SER A 157 -2.03 -13.69 17.20
C SER A 157 -3.17 -13.13 16.33
N PHE A 158 -3.43 -11.82 16.42
CA PHE A 158 -4.47 -11.14 15.64
C PHE A 158 -4.07 -10.85 14.19
N MET A 159 -2.81 -11.05 13.81
CA MET A 159 -2.38 -10.89 12.40
C MET A 159 -3.10 -11.86 11.46
N GLU A 160 -3.41 -13.07 11.93
CA GLU A 160 -4.15 -14.05 11.12
C GLU A 160 -5.59 -13.59 10.87
N LEU A 161 -6.25 -13.01 11.89
CA LEU A 161 -7.57 -12.40 11.73
C LEU A 161 -7.55 -11.35 10.61
N TYR A 162 -6.63 -10.39 10.68
CA TYR A 162 -6.54 -9.32 9.68
C TYR A 162 -6.16 -9.82 8.28
N SER A 163 -5.28 -10.82 8.20
CA SER A 163 -4.96 -11.51 6.94
C SER A 163 -6.19 -12.22 6.36
N MET A 164 -6.95 -12.97 7.16
CA MET A 164 -8.16 -13.67 6.70
C MET A 164 -9.22 -12.70 6.21
N VAL A 165 -9.45 -11.59 6.90
CA VAL A 165 -10.38 -10.53 6.45
C VAL A 165 -9.97 -10.02 5.06
N THR A 166 -8.67 -9.78 4.87
CA THR A 166 -8.11 -9.31 3.59
C THR A 166 -8.25 -10.33 2.46
N GLY A 167 -8.08 -11.62 2.76
CA GLY A 167 -8.24 -12.70 1.79
C GLY A 167 -9.70 -13.03 1.46
N THR A 168 -10.63 -12.77 2.37
CA THR A 168 -12.06 -13.12 2.22
C THR A 168 -12.80 -12.12 1.32
N ILE A 169 -12.41 -10.85 1.35
CA ILE A 169 -13.12 -9.79 0.63
C ILE A 169 -12.44 -9.52 -0.69
N GLY A 170 -13.03 -10.08 -1.75
CA GLY A 170 -12.58 -9.88 -3.13
C GLY A 170 -12.93 -8.48 -3.65
N GLN A 171 -12.01 -7.94 -4.43
CA GLN A 171 -12.23 -6.79 -5.31
C GLN A 171 -12.28 -7.34 -6.75
N HIS A 172 -13.03 -6.71 -7.65
CA HIS A 172 -13.16 -7.21 -9.03
C HIS A 172 -11.78 -7.44 -9.69
N GLY A 173 -11.37 -8.71 -9.81
CA GLY A 173 -10.05 -9.11 -10.33
C GLY A 173 -8.83 -8.87 -9.40
N ARG A 174 -9.02 -8.46 -8.14
CA ARG A 174 -7.92 -8.19 -7.18
C ARG A 174 -8.30 -8.58 -5.74
N ARG A 175 -7.34 -8.97 -4.92
CA ARG A 175 -7.53 -9.14 -3.46
C ARG A 175 -7.28 -7.84 -2.71
N GLY A 176 -7.84 -7.71 -1.50
CA GLY A 176 -7.43 -6.66 -0.56
C GLY A 176 -5.91 -6.65 -0.37
N ALA A 177 -5.35 -5.48 -0.06
CA ALA A 177 -3.94 -5.32 0.24
C ALA A 177 -3.80 -4.83 1.68
N LEU A 178 -2.98 -5.52 2.48
CA LEU A 178 -2.76 -5.21 3.89
C LEU A 178 -1.28 -5.00 4.17
N MET A 179 -0.95 -3.95 4.93
CA MET A 179 0.33 -3.77 5.61
C MET A 179 0.08 -3.87 7.12
N ILE A 180 0.85 -4.70 7.83
CA ILE A 180 0.84 -4.77 9.30
C ILE A 180 2.21 -4.33 9.80
N THR A 181 2.25 -3.41 10.74
CA THR A 181 3.49 -2.95 11.37
C THR A 181 3.53 -3.22 12.86
N ILE A 182 4.74 -3.34 13.40
CA ILE A 182 5.01 -3.38 14.84
C ILE A 182 6.24 -2.54 15.17
N ALA A 183 6.28 -1.92 16.35
CA ALA A 183 7.46 -1.25 16.88
C ALA A 183 8.57 -2.26 17.18
N ASP A 184 9.81 -1.86 16.93
CA ASP A 184 11.00 -2.67 17.21
C ASP A 184 11.20 -3.00 18.69
N ASN A 185 10.74 -2.13 19.59
CA ASN A 185 10.79 -2.32 21.04
C ASN A 185 9.59 -3.10 21.60
N HIS A 186 8.66 -3.57 20.77
CA HIS A 186 7.52 -4.33 21.27
C HIS A 186 7.96 -5.73 21.77
N PRO A 187 7.48 -6.26 22.91
CA PRO A 187 7.94 -7.56 23.43
C PRO A 187 7.65 -8.75 22.49
N ASP A 188 6.63 -8.64 21.63
CA ASP A 188 6.32 -9.63 20.59
C ASP A 188 7.12 -9.44 19.28
N VAL A 189 8.05 -8.49 19.17
CA VAL A 189 8.75 -8.19 17.89
C VAL A 189 9.44 -9.42 17.29
N LEU A 190 10.06 -10.27 18.11
CA LEU A 190 10.74 -11.49 17.64
C LEU A 190 9.74 -12.50 17.06
N ALA A 191 8.56 -12.64 17.69
CA ALA A 191 7.48 -13.50 17.21
C ALA A 191 6.83 -12.93 15.94
N PHE A 192 6.73 -11.60 15.85
CA PHE A 192 6.26 -10.91 14.65
C PHE A 192 7.19 -11.16 13.46
N ILE A 193 8.51 -11.08 13.67
CA ILE A 193 9.50 -11.32 12.61
C ILE A 193 9.35 -12.74 12.05
N ASP A 194 9.14 -13.74 12.92
CA ASP A 194 9.02 -15.15 12.52
C ASP A 194 7.64 -15.57 12.01
N ILE A 195 6.62 -14.71 12.07
CA ILE A 195 5.22 -15.13 11.89
C ILE A 195 4.93 -15.83 10.56
N LYS A 196 5.71 -15.48 9.51
CA LYS A 196 5.62 -16.04 8.15
C LYS A 196 6.71 -17.07 7.83
N ASN A 197 7.55 -17.41 8.79
CA ASN A 197 8.61 -18.41 8.64
C ASN A 197 8.07 -19.84 8.83
N ASP A 198 6.79 -20.09 8.53
CA ASP A 198 6.25 -21.45 8.54
C ASP A 198 6.57 -22.16 7.20
N PRO A 199 7.05 -23.41 7.22
CA PRO A 199 7.46 -24.12 6.00
C PRO A 199 6.36 -24.19 4.92
N GLU A 200 5.09 -24.21 5.34
CA GLU A 200 3.94 -24.32 4.46
C GLU A 200 3.39 -22.95 3.99
N ARG A 201 3.97 -21.84 4.49
CA ARG A 201 3.56 -20.45 4.20
C ARG A 201 2.04 -20.27 4.32
N ARG A 202 1.44 -20.82 5.37
CA ARG A 202 -0.02 -20.82 5.62
C ARG A 202 -0.47 -19.64 6.45
N ARG A 203 0.43 -19.06 7.23
CA ARG A 203 0.12 -17.97 8.16
C ARG A 203 0.26 -16.62 7.48
N VAL A 204 -0.68 -15.72 7.78
CA VAL A 204 -0.65 -14.31 7.38
C VAL A 204 -0.40 -14.11 5.87
N ARG A 205 -1.07 -14.94 5.04
CA ARG A 205 -0.89 -15.02 3.58
C ARG A 205 -1.23 -13.75 2.81
N PHE A 206 -2.08 -12.89 3.37
CA PHE A 206 -2.68 -11.77 2.67
C PHE A 206 -2.22 -10.40 3.19
N ALA A 207 -1.13 -10.37 3.97
CA ALA A 207 -0.52 -9.13 4.42
C ALA A 207 0.92 -9.01 3.92
N ASN A 208 1.43 -7.79 3.79
CA ASN A 208 2.83 -7.45 4.00
C ASN A 208 3.04 -7.10 5.46
N ILE A 209 4.22 -7.36 5.99
CA ILE A 209 4.58 -7.10 7.38
C ILE A 209 5.88 -6.30 7.43
N SER A 210 5.99 -5.33 8.33
CA SER A 210 7.23 -4.55 8.50
C SER A 210 7.46 -4.13 9.94
N VAL A 211 8.73 -4.14 10.36
CA VAL A 211 9.12 -3.61 11.67
C VAL A 211 9.43 -2.12 11.53
N ARG A 212 8.89 -1.31 12.45
CA ARG A 212 9.21 0.11 12.59
C ARG A 212 10.51 0.23 13.37
N VAL A 213 11.61 0.33 12.63
CA VAL A 213 12.98 0.37 13.16
C VAL A 213 13.33 1.79 13.59
N SER A 214 13.67 1.95 14.86
CA SER A 214 14.13 3.19 15.46
C SER A 214 15.63 3.39 15.29
N ASP A 215 16.08 4.64 15.40
CA ASP A 215 17.51 4.97 15.52
C ASP A 215 18.13 4.31 16.77
N GLU A 216 17.35 4.14 17.87
CA GLU A 216 17.77 3.48 19.12
C GLU A 216 18.22 2.03 18.87
N LEU A 217 17.43 1.25 18.12
CA LEU A 217 17.82 -0.11 17.74
C LEU A 217 19.07 -0.10 16.87
N MET A 218 19.13 0.78 15.86
CA MET A 218 20.27 0.83 14.93
C MET A 218 21.57 1.17 15.63
N GLU A 219 21.54 2.12 16.57
CA GLU A 219 22.69 2.46 17.42
C GLU A 219 23.12 1.29 18.31
N ALA A 220 22.16 0.60 18.93
CA ALA A 220 22.43 -0.57 19.76
C ALA A 220 23.06 -1.72 18.94
N VAL A 221 22.60 -1.95 17.70
CA VAL A 221 23.18 -2.93 16.77
C VAL A 221 24.62 -2.58 16.42
N GLN A 222 24.89 -1.30 16.08
CA GLN A 222 26.24 -0.84 15.74
C GLN A 222 27.25 -1.03 16.88
N ARG A 223 26.82 -0.78 18.12
CA ARG A 223 27.67 -0.92 19.31
C ARG A 223 27.73 -2.35 19.86
N ASN A 224 27.06 -3.30 19.21
CA ASN A 224 26.89 -4.66 19.72
C ASN A 224 26.31 -4.69 21.15
N GLY A 225 25.34 -3.80 21.41
CA GLY A 225 24.77 -3.54 22.71
C GLY A 225 23.46 -4.27 22.97
N LYS A 226 22.90 -3.98 24.14
CA LYS A 226 21.58 -4.45 24.58
C LYS A 226 20.47 -3.50 24.11
N PHE A 227 19.26 -4.03 23.94
CA PHE A 227 18.07 -3.28 23.56
C PHE A 227 16.89 -3.68 24.47
N GLU A 228 16.13 -2.71 24.94
CA GLU A 228 14.99 -2.95 25.82
C GLU A 228 13.70 -3.10 25.01
N LEU A 229 13.08 -4.27 25.14
CA LEU A 229 11.70 -4.50 24.74
C LEU A 229 10.77 -4.08 25.88
N ARG A 230 9.76 -3.30 25.56
CA ARG A 230 8.89 -2.64 26.54
C ARG A 230 7.44 -2.58 26.10
N PHE A 231 6.53 -2.78 27.05
CA PHE A 231 5.11 -2.51 26.89
C PHE A 231 4.54 -2.02 28.21
N ASP A 232 3.85 -0.87 28.19
CA ASP A 232 3.15 -0.31 29.34
C ASP A 232 1.64 -0.46 29.10
N GLY A 233 1.02 -1.40 29.82
CA GLY A 233 -0.42 -1.57 29.86
C GLY A 233 -1.05 -0.74 30.98
N GLU A 234 -2.38 -0.70 31.02
CA GLU A 234 -3.14 0.10 32.01
C GLU A 234 -2.80 -0.26 33.47
N TYR A 235 -2.52 -1.54 33.75
CA TYR A 235 -2.28 -2.05 35.12
C TYR A 235 -1.09 -3.01 35.21
N PHE A 236 -0.24 -3.06 34.18
CA PHE A 236 0.96 -3.90 34.16
C PHE A 236 2.01 -3.28 33.24
N SER A 237 3.27 -3.61 33.46
CA SER A 237 4.35 -3.28 32.52
C SER A 237 5.22 -4.50 32.28
N ILE A 238 5.74 -4.60 31.06
CA ILE A 238 6.67 -5.65 30.63
C ILE A 238 7.94 -4.96 30.16
N ARG A 239 9.08 -5.39 30.70
CA ARG A 239 10.42 -4.98 30.29
C ARG A 239 11.26 -6.23 30.10
N ARG A 240 11.89 -6.37 28.94
CA ARG A 240 12.82 -7.48 28.63
C ARG A 240 14.00 -6.93 27.86
N THR A 241 15.21 -7.19 28.34
CA THR A 241 16.43 -6.82 27.62
C THR A 241 16.86 -7.96 26.71
N VAL A 242 17.20 -7.66 25.45
CA VAL A 242 17.74 -8.60 24.47
C VAL A 242 19.04 -8.04 23.87
N ASP A 243 19.81 -8.89 23.19
CA ASP A 243 20.89 -8.40 22.34
C ASP A 243 20.29 -7.71 21.11
N ALA A 244 20.73 -6.48 20.80
CA ALA A 244 20.18 -5.76 19.64
C ALA A 244 20.40 -6.51 18.33
N ARG A 245 21.54 -7.24 18.24
CA ARG A 245 21.83 -8.13 17.12
C ARG A 245 20.86 -9.29 16.98
N GLU A 246 20.23 -9.76 18.06
CA GLU A 246 19.23 -10.82 17.98
C GLU A 246 18.05 -10.39 17.09
N ILE A 247 17.54 -9.17 17.31
CA ILE A 247 16.45 -8.61 16.50
C ILE A 247 16.92 -8.41 15.05
N TRP A 248 18.10 -7.80 14.88
CA TRP A 248 18.61 -7.43 13.56
C TRP A 248 18.98 -8.63 12.68
N ASP A 249 19.69 -9.61 13.23
CA ASP A 249 20.09 -10.81 12.51
C ASP A 249 18.85 -11.63 12.13
N LYS A 250 17.83 -11.65 13.01
CA LYS A 250 16.56 -12.30 12.73
C LYS A 250 15.77 -11.60 11.63
N LEU A 251 15.77 -10.26 11.59
CA LEU A 251 15.22 -9.48 10.47
C LEU A 251 15.90 -9.83 9.16
N ILE A 252 17.23 -9.84 9.12
CA ILE A 252 18.00 -10.19 7.92
C ILE A 252 17.68 -11.62 7.46
N GLN A 253 17.71 -12.58 8.39
CA GLN A 253 17.48 -13.99 8.08
C GLN A 253 16.07 -14.23 7.51
N ASN A 254 15.05 -13.62 8.11
CA ASN A 254 13.66 -13.74 7.66
C ASN A 254 13.44 -13.03 6.32
N ALA A 255 13.99 -11.82 6.16
CA ALA A 255 13.92 -11.10 4.90
C ALA A 255 14.63 -11.87 3.77
N TRP A 256 15.72 -12.57 4.07
CA TRP A 256 16.38 -13.46 3.11
C TRP A 256 15.53 -14.71 2.78
N SER A 257 14.89 -15.34 3.77
CA SER A 257 14.13 -16.58 3.59
C SER A 257 12.77 -16.38 2.90
N SER A 258 12.08 -15.28 3.22
CA SER A 258 10.67 -15.08 2.90
C SER A 258 10.36 -13.72 2.26
N ALA A 259 11.37 -12.87 2.08
CA ALA A 259 11.25 -11.50 1.58
C ALA A 259 10.43 -10.55 2.49
N GLU A 260 10.21 -10.97 3.74
CA GLU A 260 9.44 -10.34 4.81
C GLU A 260 10.08 -10.68 6.18
N PRO A 261 9.91 -9.86 7.24
CA PRO A 261 9.32 -8.53 7.21
C PRO A 261 10.22 -7.50 6.52
N GLY A 262 9.62 -6.42 6.06
CA GLY A 262 10.34 -5.21 5.68
C GLY A 262 10.78 -4.38 6.90
N CYS A 263 11.58 -3.34 6.65
CA CYS A 263 11.96 -2.35 7.66
C CYS A 263 11.43 -0.98 7.25
N LEU A 264 10.75 -0.32 8.19
CA LEU A 264 10.36 1.09 8.09
C LEU A 264 11.24 1.86 9.08
N PHE A 265 12.19 2.66 8.60
CA PHE A 265 13.07 3.47 9.46
C PHE A 265 12.27 4.60 10.10
N TRP A 266 11.68 4.30 11.25
CA TRP A 266 10.61 5.07 11.86
C TRP A 266 11.09 6.42 12.34
N SER A 267 12.25 6.48 12.99
CA SER A 267 12.83 7.76 13.41
C SER A 267 13.07 8.70 12.24
N THR A 268 13.47 8.18 11.08
CA THR A 268 13.62 9.00 9.86
C THR A 268 12.25 9.44 9.33
N ILE A 269 11.28 8.53 9.23
CA ILE A 269 9.91 8.85 8.78
C ILE A 269 9.31 9.96 9.64
N LYS A 270 9.41 9.85 10.96
CA LYS A 270 8.94 10.87 11.91
C LYS A 270 9.68 12.20 11.72
N ARG A 271 11.01 12.18 11.70
CA ARG A 271 11.86 13.38 11.60
C ARG A 271 11.56 14.23 10.36
N TYR A 272 11.20 13.59 9.23
CA TYR A 272 10.91 14.28 7.97
C TYR A 272 9.41 14.39 7.66
N SER A 273 8.54 13.88 8.53
CA SER A 273 7.11 14.02 8.32
C SER A 273 6.66 15.44 8.67
N THR A 274 6.00 16.08 7.73
CA THR A 274 5.36 17.37 7.98
C THR A 274 4.15 17.25 8.89
N SER A 275 3.66 16.04 9.19
CA SER A 275 2.45 15.80 10.00
C SER A 275 2.71 15.65 11.51
N GLU A 276 3.96 15.73 11.97
CA GLU A 276 4.31 15.58 13.39
C GLU A 276 3.95 16.83 14.22
N TYR A 277 2.69 17.28 14.14
CA TYR A 277 2.12 18.35 14.93
C TYR A 277 0.66 18.04 15.27
N ASN A 278 0.15 18.62 16.37
CA ASN A 278 -1.27 18.61 16.76
C ASN A 278 -1.99 17.24 16.73
N GLY A 279 -1.35 16.15 17.16
CA GLY A 279 -2.00 14.84 17.21
C GLY A 279 -2.17 14.15 15.85
N MET A 280 -1.42 14.58 14.82
CA MET A 280 -1.40 13.98 13.48
C MET A 280 -0.18 13.06 13.27
N GLU A 281 0.33 12.46 14.34
CA GLU A 281 1.54 11.65 14.32
C GLU A 281 1.42 10.49 13.33
N VAL A 282 2.51 10.22 12.63
CA VAL A 282 2.58 9.07 11.74
C VAL A 282 2.51 7.81 12.60
N ILE A 283 1.56 6.91 12.29
CA ILE A 283 1.35 5.66 13.04
C ILE A 283 1.75 4.40 12.25
N THR A 284 1.59 4.39 10.92
CA THR A 284 2.05 3.31 10.02
C THR A 284 2.06 3.79 8.55
N THR A 285 2.37 2.89 7.60
CA THR A 285 2.33 3.16 6.16
C THR A 285 1.32 2.26 5.45
N ASN A 286 0.83 2.71 4.30
CA ASN A 286 0.13 1.87 3.33
C ASN A 286 1.11 0.97 2.53
N PRO A 287 0.63 -0.01 1.74
CA PRO A 287 1.49 -0.93 0.98
C PRO A 287 2.39 -0.23 -0.07
N CYS A 288 3.58 -0.81 -0.30
CA CYS A 288 4.66 -0.26 -1.15
C CYS A 288 4.50 -0.50 -2.66
N VAL A 289 5.28 0.25 -3.45
CA VAL A 289 5.36 0.22 -4.93
C VAL A 289 6.59 -0.56 -5.44
N THR A 290 6.55 -1.05 -6.69
CA THR A 290 7.59 -1.90 -7.29
C THR A 290 8.68 -1.09 -8.03
N GLY A 291 9.83 -1.70 -8.35
CA GLY A 291 11.01 -1.00 -8.90
C GLY A 291 10.84 -0.41 -10.32
N ASP A 292 9.83 -0.84 -11.04
CA ASP A 292 9.36 -0.33 -12.33
C ASP A 292 8.45 0.90 -12.20
N THR A 293 8.07 1.29 -10.97
CA THR A 293 7.29 2.50 -10.72
C THR A 293 8.02 3.71 -11.27
N LEU A 294 7.37 4.40 -12.20
CA LEU A 294 7.90 5.61 -12.82
C LEU A 294 7.78 6.79 -11.86
N VAL A 295 8.89 7.51 -11.69
CA VAL A 295 8.97 8.74 -10.92
C VAL A 295 9.13 9.89 -11.91
N SER A 296 8.30 10.92 -11.76
CA SER A 296 8.39 12.16 -12.54
C SER A 296 9.63 12.95 -12.11
N THR A 297 10.51 13.22 -13.05
CA THR A 297 11.75 13.98 -12.83
C THR A 297 11.96 15.05 -13.90
N ASP A 298 12.90 15.97 -13.67
CA ASP A 298 13.30 17.00 -14.64
C ASP A 298 13.93 16.42 -15.93
N GLU A 299 14.30 15.15 -15.91
CA GLU A 299 14.75 14.38 -17.06
C GLU A 299 13.67 13.46 -17.66
N GLY A 300 12.42 13.58 -17.19
CA GLY A 300 11.27 12.77 -17.63
C GLY A 300 10.86 11.69 -16.65
N LEU A 301 10.05 10.73 -17.11
CA LEU A 301 9.61 9.59 -16.30
C LEU A 301 10.71 8.55 -16.19
N ILE A 302 11.27 8.37 -14.99
CA ILE A 302 12.35 7.44 -14.75
C ILE A 302 11.88 6.35 -13.78
N PRO A 303 12.04 5.05 -14.11
CA PRO A 303 11.78 3.98 -13.17
C PRO A 303 12.59 4.15 -11.88
N ILE A 304 11.96 3.93 -10.72
CA ILE A 304 12.62 4.12 -9.42
C ILE A 304 13.87 3.22 -9.26
N ALA A 305 13.91 2.06 -9.92
CA ALA A 305 15.08 1.19 -9.98
C ALA A 305 16.26 1.75 -10.81
N GLU A 306 15.99 2.63 -11.77
CA GLU A 306 17.02 3.33 -12.52
C GLU A 306 17.56 4.50 -11.71
N LEU A 307 16.69 5.28 -11.07
CA LEU A 307 17.10 6.34 -10.15
C LEU A 307 18.01 5.79 -9.04
N ALA A 308 17.69 4.62 -8.49
CA ALA A 308 18.50 3.94 -7.47
C ALA A 308 19.94 3.61 -7.90
N LYS A 309 20.27 3.66 -9.19
CA LYS A 309 21.61 3.35 -9.73
C LYS A 309 22.40 4.59 -10.11
N ARG A 310 21.79 5.78 -10.10
CA ARG A 310 22.44 7.00 -10.56
C ARG A 310 23.31 7.61 -9.45
N VAL A 311 24.51 8.07 -9.83
CA VAL A 311 25.42 8.80 -8.96
C VAL A 311 24.95 10.26 -8.79
N HIS A 312 24.30 10.79 -9.82
CA HIS A 312 23.66 12.10 -9.79
C HIS A 312 22.16 11.88 -9.98
N LEU A 313 21.40 12.25 -8.96
CA LEU A 313 19.96 12.08 -8.97
C LEU A 313 19.31 13.31 -9.59
N PRO A 314 18.38 13.13 -10.53
CA PRO A 314 17.60 14.22 -11.09
C PRO A 314 16.70 14.84 -10.01
N TYR A 315 16.13 16.00 -10.30
CA TYR A 315 15.11 16.58 -9.43
C TYR A 315 13.79 15.86 -9.65
N ALA A 316 13.13 15.45 -8.58
CA ALA A 316 11.75 15.00 -8.65
C ALA A 316 10.90 16.21 -9.00
N THR A 317 10.23 16.15 -10.15
CA THR A 317 9.37 17.22 -10.62
C THR A 317 7.93 16.89 -10.26
N LEU A 318 7.36 17.74 -9.42
CA LEU A 318 5.91 17.82 -9.31
C LEU A 318 5.41 18.70 -10.45
N ASP A 319 4.27 18.33 -10.99
CA ASP A 319 3.55 19.19 -11.92
C ASP A 319 3.31 20.56 -11.27
N SER A 320 3.90 21.61 -11.84
CA SER A 320 3.85 22.98 -11.30
C SER A 320 2.43 23.56 -11.26
N ARG A 321 1.47 22.91 -11.92
CA ARG A 321 0.03 23.22 -11.82
C ARG A 321 -0.58 22.76 -10.49
N VAL A 322 0.05 21.81 -9.81
CA VAL A 322 -0.40 21.23 -8.52
C VAL A 322 0.16 22.01 -7.33
N SER A 323 1.34 22.62 -7.48
CA SER A 323 1.89 23.57 -6.51
C SER A 323 2.79 24.59 -7.22
N PRO A 324 2.36 25.86 -7.37
CA PRO A 324 3.14 26.88 -8.07
C PRO A 324 4.42 27.29 -7.33
N HIS A 325 4.59 26.86 -6.08
CA HIS A 325 5.76 27.14 -5.25
C HIS A 325 6.75 25.97 -5.17
N PHE A 326 6.39 24.78 -5.66
CA PHE A 326 7.22 23.57 -5.64
C PHE A 326 7.10 22.81 -6.97
N ALA A 327 7.88 23.26 -7.97
CA ALA A 327 7.95 22.58 -9.27
C ALA A 327 8.95 21.41 -9.28
N SER A 328 9.99 21.47 -8.44
CA SER A 328 11.07 20.49 -8.45
C SER A 328 11.77 20.42 -7.09
N GLY A 329 11.98 19.21 -6.57
CA GLY A 329 12.71 18.95 -5.34
C GLY A 329 13.88 17.99 -5.60
N ALA A 330 15.02 18.21 -4.95
CA ALA A 330 16.16 17.32 -5.11
C ALA A 330 15.78 15.91 -4.59
N ILE A 331 15.98 14.87 -5.42
CA ILE A 331 15.90 13.50 -4.93
C ILE A 331 17.13 13.27 -4.07
N VAL A 332 16.96 13.38 -2.75
CA VAL A 332 18.08 13.31 -1.79
C VAL A 332 18.73 11.93 -1.81
N LYS A 333 17.92 10.87 -1.95
CA LYS A 333 18.40 9.48 -2.03
C LYS A 333 17.30 8.54 -2.49
N VAL A 334 17.64 7.56 -3.32
CA VAL A 334 16.74 6.44 -3.67
C VAL A 334 17.26 5.16 -3.03
N TRP A 335 16.41 4.53 -2.22
CA TRP A 335 16.79 3.37 -1.42
C TRP A 335 16.39 2.07 -2.12
N LYS A 336 17.40 1.29 -2.51
CA LYS A 336 17.20 -0.07 -3.02
C LYS A 336 16.98 -1.02 -1.85
N SER A 337 15.73 -1.38 -1.58
CA SER A 337 15.34 -2.27 -0.46
C SER A 337 15.76 -3.74 -0.63
N GLY A 338 16.22 -4.15 -1.83
CA GLY A 338 16.77 -5.49 -2.05
C GLY A 338 16.80 -5.90 -3.53
N ARG A 339 17.26 -7.12 -3.81
CA ARG A 339 17.03 -7.83 -5.09
C ARG A 339 16.17 -9.04 -4.78
N LYS A 340 14.94 -9.08 -5.29
CA LYS A 340 14.08 -10.27 -5.27
C LYS A 340 14.25 -11.02 -6.60
N PRO A 341 14.25 -12.37 -6.62
CA PRO A 341 14.32 -13.11 -7.88
C PRO A 341 13.09 -12.79 -8.72
N VAL A 342 13.33 -12.22 -9.89
CA VAL A 342 12.27 -11.91 -10.84
C VAL A 342 12.20 -13.09 -11.81
N TYR A 343 11.16 -13.89 -11.71
CA TYR A 343 10.91 -14.99 -12.62
C TYR A 343 10.34 -14.45 -13.91
N ARG A 344 11.06 -14.66 -15.00
CA ARG A 344 10.54 -14.47 -16.35
C ARG A 344 9.76 -15.73 -16.72
N VAL A 345 8.45 -15.67 -16.56
CA VAL A 345 7.56 -16.74 -16.98
C VAL A 345 7.27 -16.52 -18.45
N VAL A 346 7.90 -17.34 -19.29
CA VAL A 346 7.64 -17.37 -20.72
C VAL A 346 6.58 -18.43 -20.97
N THR A 347 5.42 -18.01 -21.46
CA THR A 347 4.34 -18.91 -21.84
C THR A 347 4.72 -19.69 -23.10
N ARG A 348 4.08 -20.85 -23.35
CA ARG A 348 4.29 -21.63 -24.58
C ARG A 348 3.97 -20.85 -25.87
N ALA A 349 3.20 -19.76 -25.77
CA ALA A 349 2.86 -18.87 -26.88
C ALA A 349 3.88 -17.72 -27.06
N GLY A 350 4.97 -17.67 -26.30
CA GLY A 350 6.06 -16.70 -26.45
C GLY A 350 5.91 -15.43 -25.60
N TYR A 351 4.79 -15.24 -24.89
CA TYR A 351 4.61 -14.10 -24.00
C TYR A 351 5.42 -14.24 -22.72
N GLU A 352 5.97 -13.12 -22.26
CA GLU A 352 6.81 -13.07 -21.08
C GLU A 352 6.16 -12.19 -20.01
N ILE A 353 5.96 -12.74 -18.82
CA ILE A 353 5.62 -11.96 -17.64
C ILE A 353 6.77 -12.03 -16.64
N ARG A 354 7.00 -10.94 -15.90
CA ARG A 354 7.96 -10.89 -14.80
C ARG A 354 7.21 -10.91 -13.48
N ALA A 355 7.37 -11.99 -12.73
CA ALA A 355 6.84 -12.16 -11.39
C ALA A 355 7.98 -12.00 -10.37
N THR A 356 7.76 -11.29 -9.26
CA THR A 356 8.73 -11.18 -8.15
C THR A 356 8.51 -12.22 -7.08
#